data_AF-A0A0A2HV65-F1
#
_entry.id   AF-A0A0A2HV65-F1
#
_cell.length_a   1.000
_cell.length_b   1.000
_cell.length_c   1.000
_cell.angle_alpha   90.00
_cell.angle_beta   90.00
_cell.angle_gamma   90.00
#
_symmetry.space_group_name_H-M   'P 1'
#
loop_
_entity.id
_entity.type
_entity.pdbx_description
1 polymer ?
#
loop_
_entity_poly.entity_id
_entity_poly.type
_entity_poly.pdbx_seq_one_letter_code
_entity_poly.pdbx_strand_id
1 'polypeptide(L)' 'MYEQMDWDEVITFINSPDEAMESLKTMADCLVKAPEGPVQVGVARKIFTSTSVKEVAAHYISAFQDGIRCFPYFAAE' A
#
# COMPACT_ATOMS: atom_id res chain seq x y z
N MET A 1 17.52 19.07 3.14
CA MET A 1 16.32 19.93 3.06
C MET A 1 15.22 18.99 2.62
N TYR A 2 14.32 18.57 3.51
CA TYR A 2 13.21 17.70 3.09
C TYR A 2 12.20 18.59 2.38
N GLU A 3 11.94 18.33 1.10
CA GLU A 3 10.82 18.97 0.40
C GLU A 3 9.55 18.65 1.21
N GLN A 4 8.84 19.70 1.63
CA GLN A 4 7.50 19.53 2.18
C GLN A 4 6.63 18.97 1.05
N MET A 5 6.26 17.71 1.18
CA MET A 5 5.36 17.06 0.25
C MET A 5 4.01 17.76 0.35
N ASP A 6 3.54 18.32 -0.76
CA ASP A 6 2.21 18.90 -0.85
C ASP A 6 1.17 17.76 -0.83
N TRP A 7 0.65 17.52 0.36
CA TRP A 7 -0.36 16.48 0.56
C TRP A 7 -1.66 16.80 -0.17
N ASP A 8 -1.97 18.07 -0.45
CA ASP A 8 -3.18 18.45 -1.18
C ASP A 8 -3.07 18.03 -2.65
N GLU A 9 -1.88 18.13 -3.27
CA GLU A 9 -1.60 17.61 -4.61
C GLU A 9 -1.68 16.07 -4.67
N VAL A 10 -1.16 15.38 -3.65
CA VAL A 10 -1.23 13.91 -3.57
C VAL A 10 -2.66 13.41 -3.36
N ILE A 11 -3.45 14.12 -2.53
CA ILE A 11 -4.85 13.78 -2.24
C ILE A 11 -5.74 14.06 -3.46
N THR A 12 -5.47 15.11 -4.25
CA THR A 12 -6.25 15.41 -5.46
C THR A 12 -6.08 14.37 -6.58
N PHE A 13 -5.12 13.46 -6.50
CA PHE A 13 -4.91 12.42 -7.51
C PHE A 13 -5.84 11.20 -7.34
N ILE A 14 -6.45 11.00 -6.16
CA ILE A 14 -7.33 9.87 -5.86
C ILE A 14 -8.70 10.41 -5.45
N ASN A 15 -9.58 10.67 -6.41
CA ASN A 15 -10.88 11.29 -6.16
C ASN A 15 -12.02 10.27 -6.07
N SER A 16 -11.74 8.99 -6.33
CA SER A 16 -12.73 7.91 -6.23
C SER A 16 -12.13 6.59 -5.75
N PRO A 17 -12.95 5.69 -5.16
CA PRO A 17 -12.52 4.34 -4.84
C PRO A 17 -11.96 3.59 -6.05
N ASP A 18 -12.53 3.78 -7.24
CA ASP A 18 -12.10 3.09 -8.46
C ASP A 18 -10.70 3.54 -8.90
N GLU A 19 -10.42 4.85 -8.86
CA GLU A 19 -9.09 5.40 -9.13
C GLU A 19 -8.04 4.93 -8.12
N ALA A 20 -8.42 4.81 -6.84
CA ALA A 20 -7.56 4.26 -5.80
C ALA A 20 -7.18 2.80 -6.11
N MET A 21 -8.16 2.00 -6.54
CA MET A 21 -7.98 0.59 -6.86
C MET A 21 -7.09 0.40 -8.10
N GLU A 22 -7.28 1.17 -9.16
CA GLU A 22 -6.40 1.10 -10.33
C GLU A 22 -4.99 1.61 -10.03
N SER A 23 -4.85 2.60 -9.14
CA SER A 23 -3.53 3.06 -8.66
C SER A 23 -2.81 1.95 -7.88
N LEU A 24 -3.49 1.28 -6.95
CA LEU A 24 -2.94 0.14 -6.21
C LEU A 24 -2.54 -1.02 -7.13
N LYS A 25 -3.37 -1.32 -8.13
CA LYS A 25 -3.09 -2.35 -9.13
C LYS A 25 -1.88 -2.00 -10.01
N THR A 26 -1.69 -0.72 -10.34
CA THR A 26 -0.50 -0.25 -11.09
C THR A 26 0.76 -0.31 -10.23
N MET A 27 0.63 -0.03 -8.93
CA MET A 27 1.74 -0.12 -7.98
C MET A 27 2.09 -1.56 -7.60
N ALA A 28 1.13 -2.48 -7.58
CA ALA A 28 1.35 -3.87 -7.25
C ALA A 28 2.00 -4.62 -8.45
N ASP A 29 3.18 -5.20 -8.25
CA ASP A 29 3.81 -6.05 -9.26
C ASP A 29 3.12 -7.43 -9.39
N CYS A 30 2.36 -7.83 -8.37
CA CYS A 30 1.65 -9.09 -8.33
C CYS A 30 0.43 -9.01 -7.39
N LEU A 31 -0.50 -9.96 -7.53
CA LEU A 31 -1.57 -10.17 -6.56
C LEU A 31 -1.11 -11.20 -5.54
N VAL A 32 -1.31 -10.86 -4.27
CA VAL A 32 -1.13 -11.78 -3.13
C VAL A 32 -2.49 -12.15 -2.58
N LYS A 33 -2.56 -13.20 -1.75
CA LYS A 33 -3.73 -13.47 -0.92
C LYS A 33 -3.55 -12.79 0.43
N ALA A 34 -4.18 -11.64 0.63
CA ALA A 34 -4.10 -10.92 1.89
C ALA A 34 -4.88 -11.67 2.99
N PRO A 35 -4.30 -11.86 4.19
CA PRO A 35 -5.07 -12.31 5.35
C PRO A 35 -5.90 -11.17 5.94
N GLU A 36 -6.99 -11.51 6.64
CA GLU A 36 -7.69 -10.55 7.49
C GLU A 36 -6.86 -10.27 8.75
N GLY A 37 -6.75 -9.00 9.13
CA GLY A 37 -5.99 -8.56 10.30
C GLY A 37 -4.55 -8.12 9.97
N PRO A 38 -3.67 -8.07 10.99
CA PRO A 38 -2.30 -7.59 10.83
C PRO A 38 -1.43 -8.57 10.05
N VAL A 39 -0.63 -8.03 9.13
CA VAL A 39 0.32 -8.81 8.33
C VAL A 39 1.67 -8.11 8.26
N GLN A 40 2.73 -8.83 8.57
CA GLN A 40 4.08 -8.32 8.42
C GLN A 40 4.48 -8.39 6.95
N VAL A 41 4.71 -7.24 6.34
CA VAL A 41 5.14 -7.13 4.93
C VAL A 41 6.62 -6.81 4.77
N GLY A 42 7.32 -6.54 5.88
CA GLY A 42 8.74 -6.28 5.85
C GLY A 42 9.33 -5.87 7.19
N VAL A 43 10.53 -5.31 7.12
CA VAL A 43 11.27 -4.73 8.26
C VAL A 43 11.48 -3.23 8.04
N ALA A 44 11.53 -2.46 9.11
CA ALA A 44 11.55 -0.99 9.09
C ALA A 44 12.73 -0.44 8.25
N ARG A 45 13.90 -1.09 8.30
CA ARG A 45 15.07 -0.70 7.49
C ARG A 45 14.84 -0.74 5.97
N LYS A 46 13.79 -1.41 5.49
CA LYS A 46 13.44 -1.51 4.07
C LYS A 46 12.18 -0.70 3.71
N ILE A 47 11.56 0.03 4.64
CA ILE A 47 10.23 0.62 4.43
C ILE A 47 10.15 1.57 3.23
N PHE A 48 11.22 2.31 2.94
CA PHE A 48 11.28 3.28 1.83
C PHE A 48 11.84 2.70 0.53
N THR A 49 11.72 1.38 0.32
CA THR A 49 12.11 0.75 -0.95
C THR A 49 10.91 0.56 -1.85
N SER A 50 11.13 0.56 -3.17
CA SER A 50 10.08 0.27 -4.15
C SER A 50 9.44 -1.10 -3.91
N THR A 51 10.22 -2.10 -3.49
CA THR A 51 9.73 -3.42 -3.11
C THR A 51 8.71 -3.34 -1.96
N SER A 52 8.98 -2.55 -0.92
CA SER A 52 8.06 -2.38 0.20
C SER A 52 6.75 -1.70 -0.19
N VAL A 53 6.82 -0.71 -1.09
CA VAL A 53 5.61 -0.05 -1.64
C VAL A 53 4.76 -1.05 -2.43
N LYS A 54 5.41 -1.84 -3.29
CA LYS A 54 4.75 -2.91 -4.08
C LYS A 54 4.06 -3.93 -3.19
N GLU A 55 4.72 -4.36 -2.11
CA GLU A 55 4.19 -5.35 -1.17
C GLU A 55 2.95 -4.83 -0.43
N VAL A 56 2.98 -3.58 0.01
CA VAL A 56 1.83 -2.92 0.65
C VAL A 56 0.68 -2.76 -0.33
N ALA A 57 0.96 -2.33 -1.56
CA ALA A 57 -0.04 -2.19 -2.62
C ALA A 57 -0.73 -3.52 -2.93
N ALA A 58 0.05 -4.62 -3.05
CA ALA A 58 -0.46 -5.97 -3.29
C ALA A 58 -1.41 -6.46 -2.19
N HIS A 59 -1.09 -6.18 -0.91
CA HIS A 59 -1.95 -6.55 0.21
C HIS A 59 -3.25 -5.73 0.23
N TYR A 60 -3.18 -4.42 -0.02
CA TYR A 60 -4.37 -3.59 -0.02
C TYR A 60 -5.29 -3.88 -1.19
N ILE A 61 -4.77 -4.07 -2.41
CA ILE A 61 -5.63 -4.39 -3.56
C ILE A 61 -6.37 -5.72 -3.34
N SER A 62 -5.70 -6.75 -2.83
CA SER A 62 -6.34 -8.03 -2.49
C SER A 62 -7.39 -7.86 -1.40
N ALA A 63 -7.08 -7.13 -0.33
CA ALA A 63 -8.02 -6.92 0.78
C ALA A 63 -9.28 -6.18 0.35
N PHE A 64 -9.13 -5.13 -0.47
CA PHE A 64 -10.27 -4.37 -1.00
C PHE A 64 -11.13 -5.20 -1.95
N GLN A 65 -10.52 -6.03 -2.81
CA GLN A 65 -11.26 -6.94 -3.69
C GLN A 65 -12.06 -7.99 -2.90
N ASP A 66 -11.49 -8.51 -1.82
CA ASP A 66 -12.11 -9.55 -0.99
C ASP A 66 -13.05 -8.98 0.10
N GLY A 67 -13.14 -7.65 0.24
CA GLY A 67 -13.97 -6.99 1.24
C GLY A 67 -13.50 -7.22 2.69
N ILE A 68 -12.22 -7.50 2.89
CA ILE A 68 -11.63 -7.76 4.20
C ILE A 68 -10.75 -6.59 4.66
N ARG A 69 -10.49 -6.51 5.97
CA ARG A 69 -9.56 -5.53 6.53
C ARG A 69 -8.19 -6.17 6.75
N CYS A 70 -7.20 -5.70 6.01
CA CYS A 70 -5.80 -6.07 6.14
C CYS A 70 -5.03 -4.88 6.74
N PHE A 71 -4.10 -5.15 7.65
CA PHE A 71 -3.25 -4.13 8.29
C PHE A 71 -1.76 -4.45 8.06
N PRO A 72 -1.21 -4.14 6.87
CA PRO A 72 0.21 -4.31 6.57
C PRO A 72 1.09 -3.49 7.51
N TYR A 73 2.11 -4.11 8.08
CA TYR A 73 3.08 -3.43 8.94
C TYR A 73 4.53 -3.86 8.67
N PHE A 74 5.46 -2.99 9.08
CA PHE A 74 6.89 -3.26 9.07
C PHE A 74 7.37 -3.48 10.50
N ALA A 75 8.01 -4.62 10.75
CA ALA A 75 8.58 -4.90 12.07
C ALA A 75 9.84 -4.05 12.32
N ALA A 76 10.12 -3.71 13.59
CA ALA A 76 11.27 -2.88 13.97
C ALA A 76 12.60 -3.52 13.55
N GLU A 77 12.82 -4.77 13.94
CA GLU A 77 13.79 -5.76 13.44
C GLU A 77 13.53 -7.11 14.14
#